data_AF-A0AAV8YVM3-F1
#
_entry.id   AF-A0AAV8YVM3-F1
#
_cell.length_a   1.000
_cell.length_b   1.000
_cell.length_c   1.000
_cell.angle_alpha   90.00
_cell.angle_beta   90.00
_cell.angle_gamma   90.00
#
_symmetry.space_group_name_H-M   'P 1'
#
loop_
_entity.id
_entity.type
_entity.pdbx_description
1 polymer ?
#
loop_
_entity_poly.entity_id
_entity_poly.type
_entity_poly.pdbx_seq_one_letter_code
_entity_poly.pdbx_strand_id
1 'polypeptide(L)'
;MKWFCEGCLSDVDLINKISSDLESLKTFFQSEIKDLKDMFRTNTDKRNETKLGLSKTYAEAVSEEVVIIKPKTNQECKKTKEANQKNIKPGNLEVGMAEMRNIKEGGVVIKCKTKEEKEIIKKAAEKKLNKNYEIKIPNLKNPCVKIVDIEDEYEPDDLLNLIKKQNISIFHENSVLQVKVIKKMKTKFMAIIECDPDSFKKIMDQNAIFIDWAKCRVFEYYVK
;
A
#
# COMPACT_ATOMS: atom_id res chain seq x y z
N MET A 1 38.38 -46.60 51.85
CA MET A 1 37.96 -47.27 50.61
C MET A 1 36.77 -46.53 50.03
N LYS A 2 36.93 -45.82 48.92
CA LYS A 2 35.79 -45.33 48.11
C LYS A 2 35.87 -46.03 46.77
N TRP A 3 34.93 -46.94 46.56
CA TRP A 3 34.71 -47.63 45.29
C TRP A 3 34.04 -46.64 44.33
N PHE A 4 34.69 -46.31 43.22
CA PHE A 4 34.00 -45.80 42.04
C PHE A 4 34.05 -46.92 40.99
N CYS A 5 32.86 -47.37 40.57
CA CYS A 5 32.66 -48.36 39.53
C CYS A 5 33.01 -47.76 38.16
N GLU A 6 33.67 -48.55 37.29
CA GLU A 6 34.06 -48.16 35.91
C GLU A 6 32.88 -47.64 35.08
N GLY A 7 31.64 -48.06 35.38
CA GLY A 7 30.43 -47.56 34.71
C GLY A 7 30.10 -46.09 34.97
N CYS A 8 30.55 -45.50 36.09
CA CYS A 8 30.30 -44.08 36.38
C CYS A 8 31.21 -43.13 35.58
N LEU A 9 32.36 -43.61 35.09
CA LEU A 9 33.27 -42.82 34.25
C LEU A 9 32.74 -42.68 32.82
N SER A 10 32.16 -43.74 32.25
CA SER A 10 31.57 -43.72 30.91
C SER A 10 30.35 -42.80 30.80
N ASP A 11 29.56 -42.69 31.88
CA ASP A 11 28.37 -41.82 31.89
C ASP A 11 28.76 -40.33 31.94
N VAL A 12 29.84 -39.99 32.64
CA VAL A 12 30.35 -38.60 32.69
C VAL A 12 30.92 -38.18 31.34
N ASP A 13 31.65 -39.06 30.65
CA ASP A 13 32.18 -38.78 29.31
C ASP A 13 31.05 -38.63 28.28
N LEU A 14 29.99 -39.43 28.39
CA LEU A 14 28.80 -39.30 27.56
C LEU A 14 28.07 -37.97 27.82
N ILE A 15 27.91 -37.57 29.08
CA ILE A 15 27.29 -36.29 29.46
C ILE A 15 28.12 -35.11 28.92
N ASN A 16 29.45 -35.16 29.04
CA ASN A 16 30.33 -34.11 28.52
C ASN A 16 30.23 -33.99 26.99
N LYS A 17 30.16 -35.12 26.28
CA LYS A 17 29.99 -35.14 24.83
C LYS A 17 28.63 -34.55 24.42
N ILE A 18 27.54 -34.95 25.07
CA ILE A 18 26.20 -34.41 24.82
C ILE A 18 26.16 -32.89 25.11
N SER A 19 26.81 -32.44 26.18
CA SER A 19 26.90 -31.02 26.50
C SER A 19 27.65 -30.21 25.45
N SER A 20 28.74 -30.77 24.89
CA SER A 20 29.50 -30.14 23.81
C SER A 20 28.70 -30.05 22.51
N ASP A 21 27.96 -31.12 22.18
CA ASP A 21 27.12 -31.16 20.98
C ASP A 21 25.95 -30.16 21.09
N LEU A 22 25.36 -30.01 22.27
CA LEU A 22 24.31 -29.02 22.55
C LEU A 22 24.78 -27.57 22.37
N GLU A 23 25.98 -27.22 22.85
CA GLU A 23 26.53 -25.87 22.63
C GLU A 23 26.89 -25.63 21.16
N SER A 24 27.38 -26.65 20.46
CA SER A 24 27.64 -26.57 19.02
C SER A 24 26.34 -26.34 18.23
N LEU A 25 25.27 -27.02 18.58
CA LEU A 25 23.97 -26.84 17.94
C LEU A 25 23.37 -25.45 18.22
N LYS A 26 23.53 -24.95 19.45
CA LYS A 26 23.06 -23.63 19.85
C LYS A 26 23.80 -22.51 19.11
N THR A 27 25.11 -22.63 18.96
CA THR A 27 25.90 -21.65 18.18
C THR A 27 25.50 -21.65 16.70
N PHE A 28 25.24 -22.82 16.12
CA PHE A 28 24.74 -22.94 14.74
C PHE A 28 23.41 -22.20 14.53
N PHE A 29 22.40 -22.44 15.38
CA PHE A 29 21.12 -21.74 15.26
C PHE A 29 21.25 -20.22 15.50
N GLN A 30 22.14 -19.80 16.39
CA GLN A 30 22.39 -18.37 16.61
C GLN A 30 23.00 -17.70 15.36
N SER A 31 23.89 -18.39 14.63
CA SER A 31 24.41 -17.89 13.36
C SER A 31 23.33 -17.77 12.29
N GLU A 32 22.47 -18.79 12.09
CA GLU A 32 21.39 -18.70 11.09
C GLU A 32 20.40 -17.57 11.40
N ILE A 33 20.04 -17.38 12.68
CA ILE A 33 19.16 -16.27 13.10
C ILE A 33 19.82 -14.92 12.81
N LYS A 34 21.14 -14.80 12.98
CA LYS A 34 21.88 -13.58 12.68
C LYS A 34 21.90 -13.32 11.18
N ASP A 35 22.19 -14.33 10.37
CA ASP A 35 22.23 -14.21 8.91
C ASP A 35 20.85 -13.82 8.34
N LEU A 36 19.78 -14.45 8.86
CA LEU A 36 18.40 -14.06 8.56
C LEU A 36 18.14 -12.60 8.91
N LYS A 37 18.51 -12.14 10.12
CA LYS A 37 18.33 -10.75 10.54
C LYS A 37 19.09 -9.76 9.65
N ASP A 38 20.30 -10.09 9.24
CA ASP A 38 21.12 -9.22 8.38
C ASP A 38 20.60 -9.19 6.94
N MET A 39 20.06 -10.31 6.43
CA MET A 39 19.29 -10.34 5.18
C MET A 39 18.04 -9.46 5.23
N PHE A 40 17.28 -9.48 6.33
CA PHE A 40 16.10 -8.63 6.48
C PHE A 40 16.47 -7.14 6.60
N ARG A 41 17.56 -6.80 7.30
CA ARG A 41 18.06 -5.42 7.41
C ARG A 41 18.48 -4.86 6.05
N THR A 42 19.31 -5.59 5.31
CA THR A 42 19.78 -5.15 3.98
C THR A 42 18.64 -4.96 2.96
N ASN A 43 17.59 -5.78 3.04
CA ASN A 43 16.38 -5.60 2.22
C ASN A 43 15.54 -4.38 2.64
N THR A 44 15.55 -4.04 3.94
CA THR A 44 14.83 -2.87 4.47
C THR A 44 15.53 -1.57 4.07
N ASP A 45 16.86 -1.54 4.13
CA ASP A 45 17.66 -0.37 3.77
C ASP A 45 17.60 -0.06 2.26
N LYS A 46 17.70 -1.09 1.40
CA LYS A 46 17.51 -0.93 -0.06
C LYS A 46 16.12 -0.39 -0.43
N ARG A 47 15.07 -0.81 0.29
CA ARG A 47 13.70 -0.28 0.10
C ARG A 47 13.59 1.19 0.49
N ASN A 48 14.34 1.63 1.51
CA ASN A 48 14.30 3.01 1.97
C ASN A 48 15.07 3.96 1.05
N GLU A 49 16.21 3.53 0.50
CA GLU A 49 16.96 4.31 -0.49
C GLU A 49 16.18 4.52 -1.80
N THR A 50 15.42 3.50 -2.24
CA THR A 50 14.60 3.60 -3.46
C THR A 50 13.42 4.58 -3.31
N LYS A 51 12.88 4.76 -2.10
CA LYS A 51 11.75 5.68 -1.83
C LYS A 51 12.10 7.16 -1.93
N LEU A 52 13.37 7.55 -1.85
CA LEU A 52 13.76 8.96 -1.82
C LEU A 52 13.62 9.68 -3.18
N GLY A 53 13.30 8.96 -4.26
CA GLY A 53 13.13 9.51 -5.61
C GLY A 53 11.79 9.20 -6.29
N LEU A 54 10.87 8.47 -5.66
CA LEU A 54 9.56 8.17 -6.27
C LEU A 54 8.55 9.30 -6.00
N SER A 55 8.00 9.84 -7.09
CA SER A 55 6.75 10.59 -7.05
C SER A 55 5.70 9.77 -6.31
N LYS A 56 4.94 10.39 -5.40
CA LYS A 56 3.81 9.75 -4.72
C LYS A 56 2.94 9.04 -5.76
N THR A 57 2.66 7.77 -5.54
CA THR A 57 1.74 7.02 -6.41
C THR A 57 0.33 7.60 -6.29
N TYR A 58 -0.53 7.38 -7.27
CA TYR A 58 -1.92 7.82 -7.20
C TYR A 58 -2.62 7.27 -5.95
N ALA A 59 -2.34 6.01 -5.57
CA ALA A 59 -2.86 5.39 -4.35
C ALA A 59 -2.45 6.15 -3.07
N GLU A 60 -1.22 6.66 -3.01
CA GLU A 60 -0.73 7.44 -1.86
C GLU A 60 -1.22 8.90 -1.85
N ALA A 61 -1.51 9.46 -3.03
CA ALA A 61 -2.04 10.81 -3.17
C ALA A 61 -3.55 10.87 -2.83
N VAL A 62 -4.23 9.73 -2.95
CA VAL A 62 -5.63 9.52 -2.63
C VAL A 62 -5.77 9.22 -1.12
N SER A 63 -6.43 10.12 -0.39
CA SER A 63 -6.80 9.91 1.02
C SER A 63 -8.32 9.87 1.13
N GLU A 64 -8.84 8.82 1.76
CA GLU A 64 -10.27 8.52 1.84
C GLU A 64 -11.04 9.48 2.78
N GLU A 65 -10.32 10.23 3.60
CA GLU A 65 -10.80 11.12 4.68
C GLU A 65 -10.78 12.61 4.27
N VAL A 66 -10.92 12.91 2.98
CA VAL A 66 -10.79 14.27 2.46
C VAL A 66 -12.13 14.89 2.04
N VAL A 67 -12.33 16.16 2.37
CA VAL A 67 -13.39 17.03 1.82
C VAL A 67 -12.74 18.15 0.99
N ILE A 68 -13.23 18.34 -0.23
CA ILE A 68 -12.85 19.44 -1.13
C ILE A 68 -13.92 20.52 -1.06
N ILE A 69 -13.49 21.76 -0.84
CA ILE A 69 -14.34 22.95 -0.87
C ILE A 69 -13.77 23.90 -1.93
N LYS A 70 -14.47 24.03 -3.05
CA LYS A 70 -14.10 24.94 -4.14
C LYS A 70 -15.06 26.10 -4.24
N PRO A 71 -14.60 27.33 -4.47
CA PRO A 71 -15.50 28.44 -4.74
C PRO A 71 -16.15 28.26 -6.12
N LYS A 72 -17.43 28.63 -6.26
CA LYS A 72 -18.13 28.59 -7.56
C LYS A 72 -17.63 29.65 -8.54
N THR A 73 -16.95 30.67 -8.01
CA THR A 73 -16.29 31.73 -8.78
C THR A 73 -14.82 31.76 -8.39
N ASN A 74 -13.93 31.91 -9.39
CA ASN A 74 -12.49 31.89 -9.13
C ASN A 74 -12.10 32.99 -8.12
N GLN A 75 -11.36 32.63 -7.09
CA GLN A 75 -10.87 33.55 -6.06
C GLN A 75 -9.58 33.03 -5.44
N GLU A 76 -8.94 33.83 -4.60
CA GLU A 76 -7.78 33.39 -3.85
C GLU A 76 -8.13 32.35 -2.78
N CYS A 77 -7.26 31.35 -2.60
CA CYS A 77 -7.42 30.31 -1.58
C CYS A 77 -7.57 30.89 -0.17
N LYS A 78 -6.95 32.05 0.11
CA LYS A 78 -7.04 32.75 1.39
C LYS A 78 -8.49 33.06 1.77
N LYS A 79 -9.29 33.57 0.82
CA LYS A 79 -10.71 33.88 1.03
C LYS A 79 -11.53 32.62 1.33
N THR A 80 -11.26 31.53 0.62
CA THR A 80 -11.91 30.24 0.89
C THR A 80 -11.54 29.69 2.28
N LYS A 81 -10.26 29.80 2.68
CA LYS A 81 -9.80 29.41 4.02
C LYS A 81 -10.48 30.21 5.12
N GLU A 82 -10.54 31.53 4.98
CA GLU A 82 -11.21 32.41 5.94
C GLU A 82 -12.69 32.08 6.06
N ALA A 83 -13.37 31.85 4.92
CA ALA A 83 -14.77 31.42 4.92
C ALA A 83 -14.97 30.08 5.63
N ASN A 84 -14.08 29.10 5.40
CA ASN A 84 -14.11 27.82 6.10
C ASN A 84 -13.90 28.00 7.61
N GLN A 85 -12.87 28.72 8.03
CA GLN A 85 -12.55 28.93 9.46
C GLN A 85 -13.60 29.74 10.22
N LYS A 86 -14.32 30.64 9.52
CA LYS A 86 -15.41 31.44 10.11
C LYS A 86 -16.68 30.60 10.29
N ASN A 87 -17.02 29.77 9.30
CA ASN A 87 -18.29 29.05 9.28
C ASN A 87 -18.20 27.65 9.90
N ILE A 88 -17.06 26.98 9.79
CA ILE A 88 -16.85 25.62 10.28
C ILE A 88 -15.88 25.69 11.47
N LYS A 89 -16.35 25.29 12.64
CA LYS A 89 -15.56 25.21 13.87
C LYS A 89 -15.43 23.73 14.27
N PRO A 90 -14.28 23.08 13.99
CA PRO A 90 -14.10 21.65 14.25
C PRO A 90 -14.34 21.25 15.71
N GLY A 91 -13.93 22.10 16.66
CA GLY A 91 -14.15 21.86 18.09
C GLY A 91 -15.64 21.75 18.47
N ASN A 92 -16.52 22.50 17.80
CA ASN A 92 -17.97 22.43 18.06
C ASN A 92 -18.63 21.22 17.40
N LEU A 93 -17.92 20.57 16.46
CA LEU A 93 -18.39 19.40 15.74
C LEU A 93 -17.75 18.11 16.28
N GLU A 94 -16.87 18.23 17.29
CA GLU A 94 -16.08 17.12 17.85
C GLU A 94 -15.26 16.37 16.79
N VAL A 95 -14.78 17.08 15.76
CA VAL A 95 -14.01 16.51 14.64
C VAL A 95 -12.53 16.80 14.78
N GLY A 96 -11.70 15.75 14.69
CA GLY A 96 -10.26 15.85 14.51
C GLY A 96 -9.86 16.21 13.07
N MET A 97 -9.29 17.39 12.87
CA MET A 97 -8.64 17.73 11.60
C MET A 97 -7.18 17.24 11.58
N ALA A 98 -6.77 16.62 10.47
CA ALA A 98 -5.38 16.23 10.23
C ALA A 98 -4.61 17.30 9.46
N GLU A 99 -5.21 17.85 8.40
CA GLU A 99 -4.54 18.82 7.53
C GLU A 99 -5.55 19.72 6.80
N MET A 100 -5.14 20.95 6.46
CA MET A 100 -5.86 21.81 5.52
C MET A 100 -4.89 22.41 4.49
N ARG A 101 -5.07 22.11 3.20
CA ARG A 101 -4.18 22.55 2.12
C ARG A 101 -4.91 23.28 1.00
N ASN A 102 -4.19 24.14 0.29
CA ASN A 102 -4.70 24.88 -0.87
C ASN A 102 -4.68 23.99 -2.12
N ILE A 103 -5.65 24.18 -3.01
CA ILE A 103 -5.67 23.56 -4.34
C ILE A 103 -5.94 24.63 -5.42
N LYS A 104 -5.84 24.24 -6.70
CA LYS A 104 -6.11 25.13 -7.84
C LYS A 104 -7.52 25.74 -7.76
N GLU A 105 -7.70 26.87 -8.46
CA GLU A 105 -9.00 27.57 -8.59
C GLU A 105 -9.55 28.07 -7.24
N GLY A 106 -8.66 28.46 -6.32
CA GLY A 106 -9.08 28.99 -5.02
C GLY A 106 -9.62 27.96 -4.04
N GLY A 107 -9.56 26.67 -4.37
CA GLY A 107 -10.11 25.61 -3.53
C GLY A 107 -9.26 25.30 -2.30
N VAL A 108 -9.90 24.64 -1.34
CA VAL A 108 -9.27 24.15 -0.12
C VAL A 108 -9.65 22.68 0.09
N VAL A 109 -8.67 21.89 0.49
CA VAL A 109 -8.81 20.49 0.89
C VAL A 109 -8.70 20.42 2.41
N ILE A 110 -9.64 19.72 3.04
CA ILE A 110 -9.65 19.40 4.46
C ILE A 110 -9.49 17.89 4.62
N LYS A 111 -8.43 17.46 5.31
CA LYS A 111 -8.22 16.06 5.68
C LYS A 111 -8.65 15.85 7.13
N CYS A 112 -9.54 14.89 7.35
CA CYS A 112 -10.02 14.45 8.66
C CYS A 112 -9.23 13.23 9.14
N LYS A 113 -9.38 12.83 10.41
CA LYS A 113 -8.73 11.62 10.92
C LYS A 113 -9.51 10.36 10.59
N THR A 114 -10.85 10.45 10.54
CA THR A 114 -11.70 9.30 10.21
C THR A 114 -12.68 9.58 9.07
N LYS A 115 -13.30 8.50 8.54
CA LYS A 115 -14.31 8.58 7.48
C LYS A 115 -15.60 9.22 7.98
N GLU A 116 -15.99 8.97 9.22
CA GLU A 116 -17.20 9.54 9.85
C GLU A 116 -17.04 11.05 10.03
N GLU A 117 -15.89 11.49 10.53
CA GLU A 117 -15.54 12.90 10.69
C GLU A 117 -15.60 13.68 9.38
N LYS A 118 -15.14 13.06 8.27
CA LYS A 118 -15.25 13.61 6.93
C LYS A 118 -16.70 13.92 6.57
N GLU A 119 -17.63 12.99 6.83
CA GLU A 119 -19.05 13.19 6.53
C GLU A 119 -19.67 14.31 7.37
N ILE A 120 -19.26 14.44 8.65
CA ILE A 120 -19.71 15.53 9.52
C ILE A 120 -19.26 16.89 8.96
N ILE A 121 -17.99 17.01 8.57
CA ILE A 121 -17.44 18.24 7.97
C ILE A 121 -18.13 18.56 6.66
N LYS A 122 -18.37 17.56 5.81
CA LYS A 122 -19.09 17.71 4.54
C LYS A 122 -20.49 18.30 4.77
N LYS A 123 -21.28 17.70 5.66
CA LYS A 123 -22.63 18.18 6.02
C LYS A 123 -22.60 19.60 6.58
N ALA A 124 -21.65 19.92 7.45
CA ALA A 124 -21.50 21.26 8.02
C ALA A 124 -21.15 22.31 6.95
N ALA A 125 -20.26 21.95 6.02
CA ALA A 125 -19.87 22.80 4.90
C ALA A 125 -21.05 22.99 3.91
N GLU A 126 -21.77 21.93 3.57
CA GLU A 126 -22.97 22.01 2.73
C GLU A 126 -24.03 22.93 3.36
N LYS A 127 -24.27 22.81 4.66
CA LYS A 127 -25.26 23.65 5.35
C LYS A 127 -24.89 25.14 5.35
N LYS A 128 -23.60 25.50 5.45
CA LYS A 128 -23.17 26.89 5.67
C LYS A 128 -22.57 27.58 4.44
N LEU A 129 -22.01 26.82 3.51
CA LEU A 129 -21.17 27.34 2.42
C LEU A 129 -21.71 27.00 1.02
N ASN A 130 -22.67 26.07 0.87
CA ASN A 130 -23.14 25.58 -0.43
C ASN A 130 -23.70 26.65 -1.37
N LYS A 131 -24.05 27.85 -0.86
CA LYS A 131 -24.45 28.98 -1.71
C LYS A 131 -23.32 29.39 -2.65
N ASN A 132 -22.14 29.66 -2.10
CA ASN A 132 -21.00 30.25 -2.82
C ASN A 132 -19.90 29.23 -3.15
N TYR A 133 -19.95 28.05 -2.54
CA TYR A 133 -18.94 27.01 -2.66
C TYR A 133 -19.58 25.71 -3.12
N GLU A 134 -18.81 24.95 -3.87
CA GLU A 134 -19.07 23.57 -4.20
C GLU A 134 -18.31 22.67 -3.21
N ILE A 135 -19.05 21.80 -2.52
CA ILE A 135 -18.50 20.86 -1.54
C ILE A 135 -18.53 19.48 -2.18
N LYS A 136 -17.38 18.83 -2.24
CA LYS A 136 -17.22 17.51 -2.84
C LYS A 136 -16.40 16.62 -1.94
N ILE A 137 -16.83 15.37 -1.77
CA ILE A 137 -15.93 14.30 -1.39
C ILE A 137 -15.32 13.81 -2.71
N PRO A 138 -13.98 13.75 -2.85
CA PRO A 138 -13.38 13.20 -4.03
C PRO A 138 -13.85 11.76 -4.21
N ASN A 139 -14.44 11.46 -5.36
CA ASN A 139 -14.76 10.08 -5.71
C ASN A 139 -13.43 9.40 -6.06
N LEU A 140 -12.99 8.50 -5.20
CA LEU A 140 -11.73 7.82 -5.36
C LEU A 140 -11.93 6.71 -6.38
N LYS A 141 -11.43 6.92 -7.60
CA LYS A 141 -11.26 5.81 -8.53
C LYS A 141 -10.14 4.92 -7.98
N ASN A 142 -10.28 3.61 -8.09
CA ASN A 142 -9.17 2.72 -7.77
C ASN A 142 -8.01 2.95 -8.76
N PRO A 143 -6.76 2.76 -8.32
CA PRO A 143 -5.61 2.89 -9.19
C PRO A 143 -5.62 1.86 -10.33
N CYS A 144 -4.99 2.22 -11.45
CA CYS A 144 -4.86 1.36 -12.61
C CYS A 144 -3.40 0.98 -12.85
N VAL A 145 -3.18 -0.29 -13.20
CA VAL A 145 -1.90 -0.84 -13.62
C VAL A 145 -1.96 -1.18 -15.10
N LYS A 146 -0.95 -0.76 -15.85
CA LYS A 146 -0.69 -1.25 -17.20
C LYS A 146 0.27 -2.43 -17.14
N ILE A 147 -0.19 -3.58 -17.59
CA ILE A 147 0.61 -4.80 -17.76
C ILE A 147 1.00 -4.92 -19.22
N VAL A 148 2.26 -5.22 -19.50
CA VAL A 148 2.77 -5.44 -20.86
C VAL A 148 3.51 -6.76 -20.98
N ASP A 149 3.75 -7.18 -22.21
CA ASP A 149 4.42 -8.42 -22.59
C ASP A 149 3.62 -9.69 -22.26
N ILE A 150 2.29 -9.58 -22.28
CA ILE A 150 1.39 -10.74 -22.19
C ILE A 150 1.51 -11.52 -23.50
N GLU A 151 1.74 -12.83 -23.43
CA GLU A 151 2.03 -13.64 -24.61
C GLU A 151 0.77 -13.93 -25.42
N ASP A 152 -0.25 -14.44 -24.75
CA ASP A 152 -1.49 -14.88 -25.37
C ASP A 152 -2.63 -13.87 -25.21
N GLU A 153 -3.66 -14.08 -26.03
CA GLU A 153 -4.94 -13.40 -25.88
C GLU A 153 -5.76 -14.12 -24.82
N TYR A 154 -6.25 -13.38 -23.83
CA TYR A 154 -7.11 -13.91 -22.79
C TYR A 154 -8.40 -13.11 -22.76
N GLU A 155 -9.50 -13.81 -22.48
CA GLU A 155 -10.73 -13.13 -22.08
C GLU A 155 -10.53 -12.43 -20.72
N PRO A 156 -11.24 -11.33 -20.46
CA PRO A 156 -11.05 -10.52 -19.25
C PRO A 156 -11.07 -11.30 -17.94
N ASP A 157 -12.06 -12.18 -17.76
CA ASP A 157 -12.23 -12.94 -16.51
C ASP A 157 -11.15 -14.03 -16.36
N ASP A 158 -10.76 -14.67 -17.46
CA ASP A 158 -9.68 -15.67 -17.47
C ASP A 158 -8.34 -15.05 -17.10
N LEU A 159 -8.05 -13.87 -17.66
CA LEU A 159 -6.85 -13.11 -17.33
C LEU A 159 -6.79 -12.76 -15.83
N LEU A 160 -7.89 -12.28 -15.25
CA LEU A 160 -7.95 -11.96 -13.83
C LEU A 160 -7.79 -13.18 -12.94
N ASN A 161 -8.45 -14.28 -13.30
CA ASN A 161 -8.35 -15.54 -12.57
C ASN A 161 -6.91 -16.07 -12.58
N LEU A 162 -6.24 -15.99 -13.74
CA LEU A 162 -4.86 -16.41 -13.89
C LEU A 162 -3.91 -15.55 -13.05
N ILE A 163 -4.03 -14.23 -13.15
CA ILE A 163 -3.25 -13.26 -12.38
C ILE A 163 -3.41 -13.51 -10.88
N LYS A 164 -4.65 -13.68 -10.39
CA LYS A 164 -4.93 -13.94 -8.97
C LYS A 164 -4.31 -15.26 -8.49
N LYS A 165 -4.45 -16.34 -9.26
CA LYS A 165 -3.96 -17.68 -8.90
C LYS A 165 -2.43 -17.77 -8.87
N GLN A 166 -1.72 -17.09 -9.77
CA GLN A 166 -0.26 -17.19 -9.85
C GLN A 166 0.47 -16.17 -8.97
N ASN A 167 -0.19 -15.05 -8.61
CA ASN A 167 0.43 -13.97 -7.84
C ASN A 167 -0.19 -13.84 -6.44
N ILE A 168 -0.34 -14.96 -5.72
CA ILE A 168 -0.97 -15.03 -4.38
C ILE A 168 -0.30 -14.16 -3.30
N SER A 169 0.97 -13.76 -3.50
CA SER A 169 1.65 -12.83 -2.59
C SER A 169 1.13 -11.39 -2.73
N ILE A 170 0.57 -11.08 -3.90
CA ILE A 170 -0.02 -9.78 -4.23
C ILE A 170 -1.50 -9.80 -3.85
N PHE A 171 -2.24 -10.77 -4.37
CA PHE A 171 -3.71 -10.79 -4.32
C PHE A 171 -4.24 -11.72 -3.24
N HIS A 172 -5.20 -11.22 -2.46
CA HIS A 172 -5.97 -11.97 -1.48
C HIS A 172 -7.37 -12.27 -2.03
N GLU A 173 -8.15 -13.12 -1.36
CA GLU A 173 -9.52 -13.47 -1.80
C GLU A 173 -10.41 -12.23 -2.00
N ASN A 174 -10.24 -11.22 -1.14
CA ASN A 174 -10.99 -9.97 -1.19
C ASN A 174 -10.38 -8.91 -2.13
N SER A 175 -9.28 -9.21 -2.83
CA SER A 175 -8.67 -8.26 -3.78
C SER A 175 -9.61 -7.98 -4.94
N VAL A 176 -9.85 -6.69 -5.17
CA VAL A 176 -10.73 -6.21 -6.23
C VAL A 176 -9.88 -5.93 -7.45
N LEU A 177 -10.18 -6.63 -8.55
CA LEU A 177 -9.57 -6.39 -9.85
C LEU A 177 -10.64 -6.29 -10.93
N GLN A 178 -10.41 -5.41 -11.89
CA GLN A 178 -11.25 -5.30 -13.07
C GLN A 178 -10.39 -4.99 -14.30
N VAL A 179 -10.55 -5.77 -15.37
CA VAL A 179 -9.94 -5.43 -16.66
C VAL A 179 -10.67 -4.25 -17.27
N LYS A 180 -9.92 -3.21 -17.65
CA LYS A 180 -10.45 -2.05 -18.37
C LYS A 180 -10.18 -2.12 -19.86
N VAL A 181 -9.02 -2.64 -20.23
CA VAL A 181 -8.57 -2.75 -21.62
C VAL A 181 -7.73 -4.00 -21.77
N ILE A 182 -7.95 -4.75 -22.84
CA ILE A 182 -6.98 -5.69 -23.40
C ILE A 182 -6.72 -5.23 -24.82
N LYS A 183 -5.44 -5.17 -25.21
CA LYS A 183 -5.06 -4.71 -26.55
C LYS A 183 -3.87 -5.47 -27.08
N LYS A 184 -4.01 -5.98 -28.30
CA LYS A 184 -2.90 -6.51 -29.08
C LYS A 184 -1.93 -5.39 -29.48
N MET A 185 -0.65 -5.59 -29.16
CA MET A 185 0.47 -4.79 -29.64
C MET A 185 1.08 -5.48 -30.88
N LYS A 186 2.32 -5.15 -31.26
CA LYS A 186 2.94 -5.72 -32.47
C LYS A 186 2.98 -7.25 -32.46
N THR A 187 3.43 -7.84 -31.34
CA THR A 187 3.64 -9.28 -31.19
C THR A 187 3.11 -9.87 -29.89
N LYS A 188 2.77 -9.02 -28.92
CA LYS A 188 2.31 -9.38 -27.57
C LYS A 188 1.06 -8.57 -27.22
N PHE A 189 0.41 -8.90 -26.12
CA PHE A 189 -0.73 -8.17 -25.59
C PHE A 189 -0.33 -7.24 -24.44
N MET A 190 -1.17 -6.23 -24.20
CA MET A 190 -1.14 -5.42 -23.01
C MET A 190 -2.53 -5.39 -22.37
N ALA A 191 -2.57 -5.25 -21.06
CA ALA A 191 -3.80 -5.06 -20.31
C ALA A 191 -3.71 -3.82 -19.44
N ILE A 192 -4.84 -3.15 -19.23
CA ILE A 192 -5.00 -2.16 -18.16
C ILE A 192 -5.99 -2.75 -17.17
N ILE A 193 -5.54 -2.93 -15.94
CA ILE A 193 -6.35 -3.44 -14.85
C ILE A 193 -6.54 -2.35 -13.80
N GLU A 194 -7.76 -2.15 -13.36
CA GLU A 194 -8.08 -1.42 -12.14
C GLU A 194 -7.94 -2.39 -10.97
N CYS A 195 -7.32 -1.96 -9.87
CA CYS A 195 -7.13 -2.79 -8.68
C CYS A 195 -7.18 -1.97 -7.39
N ASP A 196 -7.50 -2.60 -6.26
CA ASP A 196 -7.51 -1.94 -4.97
C ASP A 196 -6.13 -1.35 -4.59
N PRO A 197 -6.07 -0.30 -3.74
CA PRO A 197 -4.81 0.36 -3.38
C PRO A 197 -3.73 -0.56 -2.80
N ASP A 198 -4.12 -1.57 -2.02
CA ASP A 198 -3.18 -2.49 -1.38
C ASP A 198 -2.54 -3.42 -2.42
N SER A 199 -3.36 -4.01 -3.29
CA SER A 199 -2.89 -4.80 -4.43
C SER A 199 -2.00 -3.96 -5.35
N PHE A 200 -2.42 -2.74 -5.68
CA PHE A 200 -1.64 -1.82 -6.52
C PHE A 200 -0.24 -1.58 -5.96
N LYS A 201 -0.14 -1.26 -4.66
CA LYS A 201 1.14 -1.02 -3.99
C LYS A 201 2.07 -2.22 -4.10
N LYS A 202 1.56 -3.43 -3.85
CA LYS A 202 2.34 -4.66 -3.96
C LYS A 202 2.79 -4.94 -5.39
N ILE A 203 1.93 -4.69 -6.40
CA ILE A 203 2.30 -4.84 -7.81
C ILE A 203 3.45 -3.89 -8.16
N MET A 204 3.36 -2.62 -7.74
CA MET A 204 4.42 -1.64 -7.96
C MET A 204 5.72 -2.02 -7.23
N ASP A 205 5.64 -2.52 -5.99
CA ASP A 205 6.81 -2.98 -5.24
C ASP A 205 7.53 -4.16 -5.94
N GLN A 206 6.78 -5.03 -6.61
CA GLN A 206 7.35 -6.18 -7.34
C GLN A 206 7.81 -5.85 -8.77
N ASN A 207 7.36 -4.73 -9.35
CA ASN A 207 7.65 -4.26 -10.72
C ASN A 207 7.29 -5.23 -11.87
N ALA A 208 6.72 -6.38 -11.57
CA ALA A 208 6.28 -7.37 -12.53
C ALA A 208 5.25 -8.31 -11.88
N ILE A 209 4.46 -8.96 -12.72
CA ILE A 209 3.57 -10.08 -12.33
C ILE A 209 3.79 -11.25 -13.28
N PHE A 210 3.45 -12.45 -12.83
CA PHE A 210 3.48 -13.64 -13.67
C PHE A 210 2.11 -13.91 -14.30
N ILE A 211 2.13 -14.24 -15.59
CA ILE A 211 0.98 -14.68 -16.36
C ILE A 211 1.47 -15.88 -17.17
N ASP A 212 1.00 -17.07 -16.80
CA ASP A 212 1.55 -18.35 -17.19
C ASP A 212 3.07 -18.41 -16.97
N TRP A 213 3.84 -18.71 -18.02
CA TRP A 213 5.28 -18.82 -17.95
C TRP A 213 6.00 -17.47 -18.11
N ALA A 214 5.23 -16.40 -18.39
CA ALA A 214 5.78 -15.10 -18.72
C ALA A 214 5.83 -14.18 -17.49
N LYS A 215 7.00 -13.55 -17.29
CA LYS A 215 7.14 -12.39 -16.38
C LYS A 215 6.74 -11.12 -17.12
N CYS A 216 5.54 -10.62 -16.85
CA CYS A 216 5.00 -9.42 -17.47
C CYS A 216 5.40 -8.17 -16.67
N ARG A 217 5.89 -7.14 -17.37
CA ARG A 217 6.25 -5.86 -16.74
C ARG A 217 5.00 -5.05 -16.43
N VAL A 218 5.05 -4.29 -15.33
CA VAL A 218 3.93 -3.45 -14.89
C VAL A 218 4.35 -1.98 -14.79
N PHE A 219 3.39 -1.10 -15.07
CA PHE A 219 3.57 0.34 -15.00
C PHE A 219 2.34 0.97 -14.36
N GLU A 220 2.52 2.05 -13.61
CA GLU A 220 1.40 2.88 -13.17
C GLU A 220 0.69 3.48 -14.39
N TYR A 221 -0.65 3.37 -14.41
CA TYR A 221 -1.48 3.94 -15.45
C TYR A 221 -2.39 5.03 -14.88
N TYR A 222 -2.15 6.27 -15.30
CA TYR A 222 -3.00 7.38 -14.91
C TYR A 222 -4.23 7.45 -15.81
N VAL A 223 -5.39 7.20 -15.22
CA VAL A 223 -6.68 7.43 -15.88
C VAL A 223 -6.85 8.94 -16.04
N LYS A 224 -6.74 9.42 -17.28
CA LYS A 224 -7.02 10.82 -17.63
C LYS A 224 -8.51 11.15 -17.51
#